data_AF-A0A7I4Z1K7-F1
#
_entry.id   AF-A0A7I4Z1K7-F1
#
_cell.length_a   1.000
_cell.length_b   1.000
_cell.length_c   1.000
_cell.angle_alpha   90.00
_cell.angle_beta   90.00
_cell.angle_gamma   90.00
#
_symmetry.space_group_name_H-M   'P 1'
#
loop_
_entity.id
_entity.type
_entity.pdbx_description
1 polymer ?
#
loop_
_entity_poly.entity_id
_entity_poly.type
_entity_poly.pdbx_seq_one_letter_code
_entity_poly.pdbx_strand_id
1 'polypeptide(L)'
;LLIIYLIGGAFLFMGLELDNEIRTRENLIVAVQRFKDATGVSEAEIDRLFADIRDAALNGIWMEKNVTSSPNWSFGQAFFFAGTLISTVGYGRVSPRTEHGKLFTIVYCMIGIPLTLALLSAIVARLKKPSQILRGFLNKRLAHIFHEGHIQMFHLATVCLLLLVFVFLIPAWIFANIEPDWTYLDAFYYCFVSLTTIGLGDYEPGDSPDQEYRGVYKVIATVYLLVGLCCMMLFLATLYEMPQFDLTRFFLKTEEEARMVDETEVGPKYSRFPDDAGGAQSFENGFYQTQ
;
A
#
# COMPACT_ATOMS: atom_id res chain seq x y z
N LEU A 1 2.26 -7.78 -18.66
CA LEU A 1 1.05 -7.25 -17.99
C LEU A 1 1.35 -6.02 -17.11
N LEU A 2 2.25 -6.12 -16.12
CA LEU A 2 2.55 -5.00 -15.21
C LEU A 2 3.02 -3.72 -15.92
N ILE A 3 3.92 -3.82 -16.89
CA ILE A 3 4.39 -2.66 -17.68
C ILE A 3 3.21 -1.98 -18.40
N ILE A 4 2.29 -2.76 -18.97
CA ILE A 4 1.10 -2.24 -19.66
C ILE A 4 0.19 -1.53 -18.65
N TYR A 5 0.01 -2.10 -17.45
CA TYR A 5 -0.75 -1.48 -16.37
C TYR A 5 -0.14 -0.14 -15.92
N LEU A 6 1.19 -0.07 -15.79
CA LEU A 6 1.91 1.17 -15.46
C LEU A 6 1.78 2.22 -16.55
N ILE A 7 1.92 1.85 -17.82
CA ILE A 7 1.75 2.77 -18.96
C ILE A 7 0.32 3.30 -19.01
N GLY A 8 -0.68 2.42 -18.85
CA GLY A 8 -2.08 2.82 -18.77
C GLY A 8 -2.35 3.78 -17.62
N GLY A 9 -1.81 3.49 -16.44
CA GLY A 9 -1.86 4.39 -15.28
C GLY A 9 -1.20 5.75 -15.55
N ALA A 10 -0.04 5.77 -16.19
CA ALA A 10 0.68 7.01 -16.51
C ALA A 10 -0.12 7.91 -17.45
N PHE A 11 -0.72 7.35 -18.51
CA PHE A 11 -1.59 8.12 -19.40
C PHE A 11 -2.86 8.61 -18.69
N LEU A 12 -3.43 7.80 -17.80
CA LEU A 12 -4.61 8.20 -17.05
C LEU A 12 -4.31 9.36 -16.08
N PHE A 13 -3.23 9.26 -15.29
CA PHE A 13 -2.81 10.36 -14.43
C PHE A 13 -2.48 11.63 -15.22
N MET A 14 -1.79 11.49 -16.35
CA MET A 14 -1.51 12.63 -17.23
C MET A 14 -2.80 13.28 -17.73
N GLY A 15 -3.79 12.48 -18.16
CA GLY A 15 -5.07 13.00 -18.64
C GLY A 15 -5.95 13.63 -17.56
N LEU A 16 -5.82 13.19 -16.30
CA LEU A 16 -6.62 13.68 -15.18
C LEU A 16 -5.99 14.90 -14.47
N GLU A 17 -4.65 14.93 -14.35
CA GLU A 17 -3.97 15.91 -13.48
C GLU A 17 -3.28 17.05 -14.23
N LEU A 18 -2.86 16.85 -15.49
CA LEU A 18 -2.02 17.83 -16.19
C LEU A 18 -2.69 19.20 -16.35
N ASP A 19 -3.97 19.23 -16.72
CA ASP A 19 -4.71 20.48 -16.87
C ASP A 19 -4.88 21.22 -15.54
N ASN A 20 -5.03 20.46 -14.45
CA ASN A 20 -5.15 21.01 -13.11
C ASN A 20 -3.80 21.59 -12.62
N GLU A 21 -2.69 20.92 -12.90
CA GLU A 21 -1.33 21.41 -12.63
C GLU A 21 -1.06 22.72 -13.37
N ILE A 22 -1.33 22.75 -14.68
CA ILE A 22 -1.12 23.94 -15.53
C ILE A 22 -1.94 25.12 -14.97
N ARG A 23 -3.23 24.90 -14.68
CA ARG A 23 -4.10 25.95 -14.13
C ARG A 23 -3.61 26.45 -12.76
N THR A 24 -3.17 25.54 -11.89
CA THR A 24 -2.64 25.90 -10.57
C THR A 24 -1.38 26.74 -10.69
N ARG A 25 -0.48 26.38 -11.62
CA ARG A 25 0.73 27.14 -11.93
C ARG A 25 0.41 28.54 -12.48
N GLU A 26 -0.54 28.65 -13.39
CA GLU A 26 -0.98 29.94 -13.94
C GLU A 26 -1.59 30.83 -12.85
N ASN A 27 -2.43 30.28 -11.98
CA ASN A 27 -3.01 31.00 -10.85
C ASN A 27 -1.93 31.53 -9.89
N LEU A 28 -0.88 30.73 -9.63
CA LEU A 28 0.25 31.15 -8.81
C LEU A 28 0.99 32.34 -9.46
N ILE A 29 1.30 32.25 -10.75
CA ILE A 29 1.99 33.33 -11.48
C ILE A 29 1.19 34.63 -11.40
N VAL A 30 -0.12 34.56 -11.62
CA VAL A 30 -1.02 35.72 -11.53
C VAL A 30 -1.08 36.29 -10.11
N ALA A 31 -1.13 35.43 -9.09
CA ALA A 31 -1.14 35.86 -7.69
C ALA A 31 0.16 36.57 -7.29
N VAL A 32 1.31 36.05 -7.72
CA VAL A 32 2.62 36.67 -7.48
C VAL A 32 2.74 38.01 -8.18
N GLN A 33 2.27 38.11 -9.43
CA GLN A 33 2.28 39.38 -10.15
C GLN A 33 1.39 40.42 -9.46
N ARG A 34 0.18 40.04 -9.04
CA ARG A 34 -0.71 40.92 -8.28
C ARG A 34 -0.05 41.42 -6.98
N PHE A 35 0.68 40.56 -6.29
CA PHE A 35 1.41 40.92 -5.07
C PHE A 35 2.56 41.90 -5.37
N LYS A 36 3.33 41.67 -6.44
CA LYS A 36 4.37 42.61 -6.93
C LYS A 36 3.79 43.99 -7.20
N ASP A 37 2.72 44.04 -7.97
CA ASP A 37 2.09 45.31 -8.37
C ASP A 37 1.53 46.08 -7.17
N ALA A 38 0.99 45.36 -6.17
CA ALA A 38 0.41 45.98 -4.97
C ALA A 38 1.45 46.50 -3.97
N THR A 39 2.65 45.89 -3.92
CA THR A 39 3.66 46.17 -2.88
C THR A 39 4.89 46.91 -3.39
N GLY A 40 5.16 46.86 -4.70
CA GLY A 40 6.37 47.42 -5.31
C GLY A 40 7.65 46.66 -4.96
N VAL A 41 7.54 45.44 -4.43
CA VAL A 41 8.68 44.58 -4.06
C VAL A 41 9.43 44.13 -5.32
N SER A 42 10.76 44.09 -5.24
CA SER A 42 11.59 43.67 -6.37
C SER A 42 11.47 42.16 -6.63
N GLU A 43 11.70 41.75 -7.88
CA GLU A 43 11.69 40.33 -8.26
C GLU A 43 12.73 39.51 -7.49
N ALA A 44 13.91 40.09 -7.25
CA ALA A 44 14.97 39.44 -6.48
C ALA A 44 14.59 39.20 -5.01
N GLU A 45 13.77 40.05 -4.41
CA GLU A 45 13.27 39.85 -3.03
C GLU A 45 12.24 38.72 -2.98
N ILE A 46 11.39 38.60 -4.00
CA ILE A 46 10.42 37.51 -4.11
C ILE A 46 11.12 36.17 -4.34
N ASP A 47 12.10 36.13 -5.23
CA ASP A 47 12.88 34.92 -5.49
C ASP A 47 13.62 34.44 -4.22
N ARG A 48 14.16 35.38 -3.44
CA ARG A 48 14.75 35.07 -2.13
C ARG A 48 13.70 34.54 -1.16
N LEU A 49 12.53 35.17 -1.08
CA LEU A 49 11.45 34.69 -0.22
C LEU A 49 10.99 33.27 -0.61
N PHE A 50 10.87 32.97 -1.90
CA PHE A 50 10.55 31.61 -2.35
C PHE A 50 11.65 30.62 -2.04
N ALA A 51 12.92 31.00 -2.17
CA ALA A 51 14.04 30.16 -1.75
C ALA A 51 13.98 29.87 -0.25
N ASP A 52 13.75 30.90 0.58
CA ASP A 52 13.68 30.76 2.05
C ASP A 52 12.49 29.89 2.48
N ILE A 53 11.30 30.09 1.89
CA ILE A 53 10.11 29.26 2.14
C ILE A 53 10.36 27.82 1.71
N ARG A 54 10.94 27.61 0.52
CA ARG A 54 11.29 26.27 0.04
C ARG A 54 12.29 25.60 0.96
N ASP A 55 13.34 26.31 1.39
CA ASP A 55 14.36 25.75 2.27
C ASP A 55 13.79 25.44 3.65
N ALA A 56 12.86 26.25 4.17
CA ALA A 56 12.13 25.96 5.40
C ALA A 56 11.23 24.71 5.24
N ALA A 57 10.44 24.62 4.16
CA ALA A 57 9.60 23.47 3.86
C ALA A 57 10.43 22.20 3.65
N LEU A 58 11.55 22.32 2.94
CA LEU A 58 12.54 21.25 2.77
C LEU A 58 13.18 20.84 4.09
N ASN A 59 13.15 21.66 5.15
CA ASN A 59 13.55 21.30 6.51
C ASN A 59 12.37 20.82 7.39
N GLY A 60 11.19 20.63 6.79
CA GLY A 60 9.97 20.14 7.45
C GLY A 60 9.19 21.23 8.16
N ILE A 61 9.45 22.51 7.88
CA ILE A 61 8.71 23.65 8.42
C ILE A 61 7.68 24.08 7.37
N TRP A 62 6.49 23.49 7.42
CA TRP A 62 5.37 23.85 6.57
C TRP A 62 4.64 25.05 7.19
N MET A 63 4.68 26.21 6.53
CA MET A 63 4.11 27.45 7.04
C MET A 63 2.75 27.73 6.36
N GLU A 64 1.65 27.57 7.11
CA GLU A 64 0.31 27.96 6.65
C GLU A 64 -0.12 29.34 7.20
N LYS A 65 0.40 29.75 8.36
CA LYS A 65 0.12 31.05 9.01
C LYS A 65 1.38 31.58 9.72
N ASN A 66 1.33 32.83 10.19
CA ASN A 66 2.43 33.47 10.92
C ASN A 66 2.83 32.65 12.17
N VAL A 67 3.99 32.00 12.07
CA VAL A 67 4.85 31.20 13.00
C VAL A 67 4.39 30.97 14.45
N THR A 68 3.14 30.57 14.68
CA THR A 68 2.61 30.24 16.03
C THR A 68 2.07 28.81 16.15
N SER A 69 2.35 27.95 15.18
CA SER A 69 2.01 26.53 15.25
C SER A 69 2.94 25.78 16.21
N SER A 70 2.39 24.78 16.91
CA SER A 70 3.17 23.92 17.81
C SER A 70 4.35 23.22 17.09
N PRO A 71 5.50 22.98 17.76
CA PRO A 71 6.65 22.34 17.12
C PRO A 71 6.35 20.93 16.58
N ASN A 72 6.94 20.59 15.43
CA ASN A 72 6.76 19.29 14.76
C ASN A 72 7.33 18.09 15.53
N TRP A 73 8.18 18.31 16.55
CA TRP A 73 8.75 17.24 17.37
C TRP A 73 8.16 17.22 18.79
N SER A 74 6.85 17.47 18.92
CA SER A 74 6.10 17.15 20.13
C SER A 74 5.96 15.63 20.32
N PHE A 75 5.72 15.16 21.54
CA PHE A 75 5.61 13.72 21.81
C PHE A 75 4.58 13.01 20.92
N GLY A 76 3.37 13.58 20.76
CA GLY A 76 2.33 12.96 19.93
C GLY A 76 2.71 12.86 18.45
N GLN A 77 3.32 13.90 17.90
CA GLN A 77 3.83 13.87 16.52
C GLN A 77 5.01 12.91 16.37
N ALA A 78 5.93 12.87 17.33
CA ALA A 78 7.07 11.95 17.34
C ALA A 78 6.60 10.48 17.47
N PHE A 79 5.57 10.22 18.28
CA PHE A 79 4.95 8.90 18.42
C PHE A 79 4.27 8.47 17.11
N PHE A 80 3.53 9.36 16.47
CA PHE A 80 2.93 9.12 15.16
C PHE A 80 4.00 8.85 14.10
N PHE A 81 5.05 9.68 14.04
CA PHE A 81 6.19 9.46 13.16
C PHE A 81 6.83 8.07 13.39
N ALA A 82 7.14 7.72 14.63
CA ALA A 82 7.70 6.41 14.97
C ALA A 82 6.77 5.25 14.55
N GLY A 83 5.46 5.39 14.76
CA GLY A 83 4.45 4.45 14.30
C GLY A 83 4.45 4.27 12.78
N THR A 84 4.50 5.37 12.02
CA THR A 84 4.51 5.34 10.55
C THR A 84 5.77 4.72 9.96
N LEU A 85 6.90 4.80 10.66
CA LEU A 85 8.16 4.16 10.26
C LEU A 85 8.04 2.63 10.38
N ILE A 86 7.61 2.13 11.54
CA ILE A 86 7.55 0.69 11.79
C ILE A 86 6.38 0.01 11.08
N SER A 87 5.35 0.76 10.70
CA SER A 87 4.23 0.30 9.87
C SER A 87 4.50 0.40 8.37
N THR A 88 5.67 0.93 7.98
CA THR A 88 6.08 1.17 6.59
C THR A 88 5.15 2.08 5.78
N VAL A 89 4.34 2.91 6.45
CA VAL A 89 3.49 3.91 5.78
C VAL A 89 4.33 5.11 5.34
N GLY A 90 5.08 5.70 6.28
CA GLY A 90 6.11 6.70 5.99
C GLY A 90 5.70 7.94 5.16
N TYR A 91 4.73 8.74 5.62
CA TYR A 91 4.23 9.94 4.91
C TYR A 91 5.29 10.96 4.47
N GLY A 92 6.47 11.00 5.10
CA GLY A 92 7.56 11.88 4.68
C GLY A 92 7.40 13.38 4.97
N ARG A 93 6.25 13.84 5.50
CA ARG A 93 5.99 15.25 5.87
C ARG A 93 6.96 15.78 6.93
N VAL A 94 7.31 14.93 7.90
CA VAL A 94 8.34 15.17 8.94
C VAL A 94 9.41 14.10 8.82
N SER A 95 10.69 14.50 8.84
CA SER A 95 11.81 13.57 8.70
C SER A 95 13.04 14.03 9.50
N PRO A 96 13.86 13.10 10.02
CA PRO A 96 15.03 13.41 10.83
C PRO A 96 16.09 14.15 9.99
N ARG A 97 16.54 15.31 10.49
CA ARG A 97 17.52 16.16 9.80
C ARG A 97 18.93 16.00 10.32
N THR A 98 19.07 15.73 11.61
CA THR A 98 20.36 15.49 12.25
C THR A 98 20.95 14.16 11.79
N GLU A 99 22.28 14.07 11.72
CA GLU A 99 22.98 12.82 11.39
C GLU A 99 22.62 11.71 12.38
N HIS A 100 22.56 12.03 13.67
CA HIS A 100 22.16 11.09 14.72
C HIS A 100 20.70 10.64 14.58
N GLY A 101 19.78 11.54 14.21
CA GLY A 101 18.38 11.19 13.98
C GLY A 101 18.23 10.22 12.81
N LYS A 102 18.95 10.46 11.69
CA LYS A 102 18.95 9.57 10.53
C LYS A 102 19.52 8.20 10.88
N LEU A 103 20.65 8.14 11.58
CA LEU A 103 21.26 6.89 12.03
C LEU A 103 20.32 6.12 12.97
N PHE A 104 19.70 6.81 13.92
CA PHE A 104 18.73 6.21 14.82
C PHE A 104 17.53 5.64 14.06
N THR A 105 16.98 6.36 13.08
CA THR A 105 15.87 5.87 12.24
C THR A 105 16.24 4.59 11.50
N ILE A 106 17.46 4.47 10.96
CA ILE A 106 17.92 3.25 10.29
C ILE A 106 17.87 2.06 11.25
N VAL A 107 18.51 2.19 12.43
CA VAL A 107 18.56 1.12 13.43
C VAL A 107 17.16 0.80 13.98
N TYR A 108 16.36 1.82 14.22
CA TYR A 108 14.98 1.70 14.70
C TYR A 108 14.11 0.91 13.72
N CYS A 109 14.18 1.20 12.42
CA CYS A 109 13.43 0.49 11.38
C CYS A 109 13.91 -0.96 11.19
N MET A 110 15.23 -1.21 11.26
CA MET A 110 15.80 -2.57 11.15
C MET A 110 15.23 -3.54 12.18
N ILE A 111 14.92 -3.05 13.39
CA ILE A 111 14.36 -3.86 14.48
C ILE A 111 12.82 -3.77 14.48
N GLY A 112 12.29 -2.55 14.31
CA GLY A 112 10.87 -2.26 14.41
C GLY A 112 10.03 -2.91 13.32
N ILE A 113 10.49 -2.91 12.06
CA ILE A 113 9.72 -3.50 10.96
C ILE A 113 9.55 -5.02 11.13
N PRO A 114 10.61 -5.82 11.38
CA PRO A 114 10.44 -7.26 11.66
C PRO A 114 9.56 -7.54 12.87
N LEU A 115 9.69 -6.74 13.94
CA LEU A 115 8.86 -6.89 15.14
C LEU A 115 7.39 -6.62 14.84
N THR A 116 7.09 -5.56 14.08
CA THR A 116 5.74 -5.24 13.63
C THR A 116 5.17 -6.37 12.77
N LEU A 117 5.92 -6.90 11.81
CA LEU A 117 5.48 -8.02 10.97
C LEU A 117 5.17 -9.29 11.79
N ALA A 118 6.01 -9.61 12.78
CA ALA A 118 5.77 -10.73 13.69
C ALA A 118 4.52 -10.51 14.55
N LEU A 119 4.33 -9.29 15.07
CA LEU A 119 3.15 -8.91 15.84
C LEU A 119 1.87 -9.00 14.99
N LEU A 120 1.89 -8.42 13.78
CA LEU A 120 0.79 -8.47 12.82
C LEU A 120 0.43 -9.93 12.49
N SER A 121 1.43 -10.78 12.25
CA SER A 121 1.22 -12.21 11.98
C SER A 121 0.55 -12.94 13.15
N ALA A 122 0.98 -12.66 14.39
CA ALA A 122 0.37 -13.22 15.58
C ALA A 122 -1.07 -12.72 15.80
N ILE A 123 -1.35 -11.45 15.50
CA ILE A 123 -2.69 -10.87 15.57
C ILE A 123 -3.59 -11.51 14.52
N VAL A 124 -3.13 -11.62 13.27
CA VAL A 124 -3.87 -12.29 12.19
C VAL A 124 -4.18 -13.73 12.57
N ALA A 125 -3.23 -14.48 13.13
CA ALA A 125 -3.49 -15.85 13.60
C ALA A 125 -4.61 -15.91 14.67
N ARG A 126 -4.71 -14.90 15.53
CA ARG A 126 -5.83 -14.78 16.50
C ARG A 126 -7.13 -14.36 15.82
N LEU A 127 -7.09 -13.43 14.87
CA LEU A 127 -8.26 -12.94 14.11
C LEU A 127 -8.81 -13.97 13.10
N LYS A 128 -7.99 -14.93 12.67
CA LYS A 128 -8.46 -16.07 11.88
C LYS A 128 -9.48 -16.91 12.64
N LYS A 129 -9.39 -17.02 13.97
CA LYS A 129 -10.38 -17.79 14.77
C LYS A 129 -11.80 -17.22 14.67
N PRO A 130 -12.09 -15.94 14.98
CA PRO A 130 -13.43 -15.39 14.80
C PRO A 130 -13.88 -15.39 13.34
N SER A 131 -12.98 -15.19 12.38
CA SER A 131 -13.26 -15.35 10.95
C SER A 131 -13.71 -16.79 10.60
N GLN A 132 -13.05 -17.81 11.15
CA GLN A 132 -13.45 -19.22 10.99
C GLN A 132 -14.79 -19.53 11.69
N ILE A 133 -15.06 -18.91 12.85
CA ILE A 133 -16.37 -19.01 13.51
C ILE A 133 -17.47 -18.43 12.62
N LEU A 134 -17.23 -17.24 12.04
CA LEU A 134 -18.15 -16.62 11.09
C LEU A 134 -18.36 -17.51 9.86
N ARG A 135 -17.29 -18.09 9.30
CA ARG A 135 -17.37 -19.07 8.20
C ARG A 135 -18.20 -20.29 8.61
N GLY A 136 -17.99 -20.84 9.81
CA GLY A 136 -18.76 -21.98 10.33
C GLY A 136 -20.25 -21.65 10.51
N PHE A 137 -20.57 -20.43 10.94
CA PHE A 137 -21.95 -19.93 11.02
C PHE A 137 -22.58 -19.81 9.63
N LEU A 138 -21.88 -19.19 8.68
CA LEU A 138 -22.32 -19.07 7.28
C LEU A 138 -22.52 -20.46 6.67
N ASN A 139 -21.59 -21.39 6.89
CA ASN A 139 -21.68 -22.76 6.41
C ASN A 139 -22.94 -23.46 6.97
N LYS A 140 -23.21 -23.37 8.27
CA LYS A 140 -24.43 -23.97 8.86
C LYS A 140 -25.74 -23.40 8.29
N ARG A 141 -25.77 -22.11 7.93
CA ARG A 141 -26.96 -21.45 7.38
C ARG A 141 -27.14 -21.69 5.87
N LEU A 142 -26.04 -21.83 5.13
CA LEU A 142 -26.02 -21.77 3.66
C LEU A 142 -25.55 -23.07 2.99
N ALA A 143 -25.02 -24.06 3.74
CA ALA A 143 -24.50 -25.33 3.19
C ALA A 143 -25.55 -26.15 2.45
N HIS A 144 -26.83 -26.02 2.82
CA HIS A 144 -27.91 -26.71 2.11
C HIS A 144 -28.20 -26.11 0.72
N ILE A 145 -27.69 -24.92 0.42
CA ILE A 145 -28.03 -24.15 -0.78
C ILE A 145 -26.79 -23.96 -1.68
N PHE A 146 -25.58 -23.93 -1.11
CA PHE A 146 -24.36 -23.55 -1.83
C PHE A 146 -23.22 -24.57 -1.69
N HIS A 147 -22.48 -24.78 -2.78
CA HIS A 147 -21.25 -25.60 -2.82
C HIS A 147 -20.07 -24.93 -2.07
N GLU A 148 -19.07 -25.70 -1.64
CA GLU A 148 -17.99 -25.24 -0.74
C GLU A 148 -17.25 -23.99 -1.24
N GLY A 149 -17.01 -23.88 -2.55
CA GLY A 149 -16.36 -22.71 -3.16
C GLY A 149 -17.18 -21.41 -3.04
N HIS A 150 -18.51 -21.50 -3.15
CA HIS A 150 -19.37 -20.31 -2.98
C HIS A 150 -19.36 -19.81 -1.54
N ILE A 151 -19.31 -20.71 -0.56
CA ILE A 151 -19.24 -20.35 0.87
C ILE A 151 -17.94 -19.60 1.18
N GLN A 152 -16.84 -20.00 0.53
CA GLN A 152 -15.56 -19.32 0.64
C GLN A 152 -15.62 -17.88 0.07
N MET A 153 -16.27 -17.68 -1.08
CA MET A 153 -16.51 -16.35 -1.65
C MET A 153 -17.44 -15.50 -0.77
N PHE A 154 -18.49 -16.07 -0.18
CA PHE A 154 -19.36 -15.35 0.75
C PHE A 154 -18.62 -14.91 2.01
N HIS A 155 -17.73 -15.75 2.54
CA HIS A 155 -16.88 -15.38 3.68
C HIS A 155 -15.95 -14.21 3.31
N LEU A 156 -15.27 -14.28 2.16
CA LEU A 156 -14.43 -13.18 1.66
C LEU A 156 -15.25 -11.89 1.48
N ALA A 157 -16.42 -11.96 0.84
CA ALA A 157 -17.30 -10.82 0.64
C ALA A 157 -17.74 -10.20 1.98
N THR A 158 -18.02 -11.04 2.99
CA THR A 158 -18.37 -10.56 4.33
C THR A 158 -17.19 -9.86 4.99
N VAL A 159 -15.97 -10.41 4.90
CA VAL A 159 -14.75 -9.76 5.42
C VAL A 159 -14.53 -8.41 4.71
N CYS A 160 -14.62 -8.36 3.38
CA CYS A 160 -14.50 -7.12 2.60
C CYS A 160 -15.56 -6.08 3.00
N LEU A 161 -16.81 -6.49 3.21
CA LEU A 161 -17.88 -5.59 3.64
C LEU A 161 -17.60 -5.01 5.04
N LEU A 162 -17.18 -5.85 5.99
CA LEU A 162 -16.83 -5.40 7.33
C LEU A 162 -15.63 -4.44 7.31
N LEU A 163 -14.61 -4.72 6.50
CA LEU A 163 -13.48 -3.81 6.32
C LEU A 163 -13.91 -2.49 5.70
N LEU A 164 -14.68 -2.54 4.62
CA LEU A 164 -15.20 -1.33 3.96
C LEU A 164 -15.96 -0.47 4.97
N VAL A 165 -16.84 -1.04 5.77
CA VAL A 165 -17.65 -0.26 6.73
C VAL A 165 -16.81 0.23 7.92
N PHE A 166 -16.13 -0.66 8.64
CA PHE A 166 -15.51 -0.34 9.93
C PHE A 166 -14.10 0.22 9.83
N VAL A 167 -13.38 -0.07 8.75
CA VAL A 167 -11.99 0.36 8.56
C VAL A 167 -11.88 1.53 7.59
N PHE A 168 -12.83 1.69 6.65
CA PHE A 168 -12.80 2.80 5.69
C PHE A 168 -13.94 3.81 5.90
N LEU A 169 -15.20 3.41 5.73
CA LEU A 169 -16.34 4.35 5.66
C LEU A 169 -16.60 5.10 6.98
N ILE A 170 -16.61 4.39 8.11
CA ILE A 170 -16.81 5.01 9.43
C ILE A 170 -15.62 5.91 9.80
N PRO A 171 -14.34 5.45 9.73
CA PRO A 171 -13.21 6.33 9.98
C PRO A 171 -13.14 7.53 9.04
N ALA A 172 -13.43 7.37 7.74
CA ALA A 172 -13.48 8.48 6.80
C ALA A 172 -14.53 9.53 7.20
N TRP A 173 -15.70 9.09 7.67
CA TRP A 173 -16.71 10.01 8.18
C TRP A 173 -16.20 10.74 9.43
N ILE A 174 -15.53 10.05 10.36
CA ILE A 174 -14.95 10.67 11.56
C ILE A 174 -13.90 11.72 11.18
N PHE A 175 -12.93 11.36 10.32
CA PHE A 175 -11.88 12.28 9.88
C PHE A 175 -12.44 13.50 9.16
N ALA A 176 -13.41 13.33 8.26
CA ALA A 176 -14.04 14.44 7.55
C ALA A 176 -14.82 15.41 8.45
N ASN A 177 -15.19 15.00 9.67
CA ASN A 177 -15.83 15.89 10.65
C ASN A 177 -14.82 16.54 11.62
N ILE A 178 -13.61 15.98 11.76
CA ILE A 178 -12.57 16.48 12.65
C ILE A 178 -11.59 17.40 11.90
N GLU A 179 -11.27 17.07 10.65
CA GLU A 179 -10.35 17.83 9.82
C GLU A 179 -11.10 18.92 9.05
N PRO A 180 -10.76 20.21 9.25
CA PRO A 180 -11.56 21.32 8.74
C PRO A 180 -11.57 21.42 7.20
N ASP A 181 -10.46 21.05 6.56
CA ASP A 181 -10.25 21.22 5.12
C ASP A 181 -10.43 19.92 4.33
N TRP A 182 -10.91 18.85 4.96
CA TRP A 182 -11.06 17.55 4.31
C TRP A 182 -12.49 17.34 3.84
N THR A 183 -12.66 16.97 2.57
CA THR A 183 -13.90 16.38 2.09
C THR A 183 -14.00 14.92 2.57
N TYR A 184 -15.20 14.33 2.48
CA TYR A 184 -15.36 12.91 2.76
C TYR A 184 -14.49 12.02 1.85
N LEU A 185 -14.31 12.43 0.59
CA LEU A 185 -13.46 11.71 -0.35
C LEU A 185 -12.00 11.77 0.09
N ASP A 186 -11.52 12.92 0.54
CA ASP A 186 -10.15 13.10 1.04
C ASP A 186 -9.90 12.23 2.27
N ALA A 187 -10.87 12.18 3.19
CA ALA A 187 -10.79 11.33 4.37
C ALA A 187 -10.79 9.83 4.01
N PHE A 188 -11.60 9.41 3.04
CA PHE A 188 -11.61 8.03 2.55
C PHE A 188 -10.30 7.68 1.84
N TYR A 189 -9.81 8.59 1.00
CA TYR A 189 -8.54 8.49 0.30
C TYR A 189 -7.38 8.38 1.29
N TYR A 190 -7.36 9.22 2.33
CA TYR A 190 -6.42 9.11 3.45
C TYR A 190 -6.45 7.72 4.08
N CYS A 191 -7.64 7.22 4.45
CA CYS A 191 -7.76 5.89 5.04
C CYS A 191 -7.21 4.80 4.11
N PHE A 192 -7.53 4.87 2.81
CA PHE A 192 -7.04 3.94 1.80
C PHE A 192 -5.52 3.98 1.68
N VAL A 193 -4.95 5.13 1.28
CA VAL A 193 -3.51 5.34 1.05
C VAL A 193 -2.67 4.98 2.28
N SER A 194 -3.19 5.25 3.47
CA SER A 194 -2.50 4.96 4.73
C SER A 194 -2.52 3.48 5.08
N LEU A 195 -3.69 2.83 5.00
CA LEU A 195 -3.84 1.43 5.41
C LEU A 195 -3.33 0.43 4.37
N THR A 196 -3.22 0.85 3.10
CA THR A 196 -2.48 0.11 2.07
C THR A 196 -0.98 0.42 2.08
N THR A 197 -0.51 1.17 3.08
CA THR A 197 0.91 1.55 3.27
C THR A 197 1.55 2.22 2.06
N ILE A 198 0.77 2.99 1.29
CA ILE A 198 1.29 3.82 0.19
C ILE A 198 1.87 5.11 0.79
N GLY A 199 1.13 5.74 1.71
CA GLY A 199 1.61 6.86 2.54
C GLY A 199 2.12 8.08 1.76
N LEU A 200 1.30 8.66 0.89
CA LEU A 200 1.69 9.81 0.06
C LEU A 200 2.01 11.10 0.86
N GLY A 201 1.36 11.28 2.02
CA GLY A 201 1.66 12.38 2.96
C GLY A 201 1.08 13.74 2.58
N ASP A 202 0.25 13.77 1.54
CA ASP A 202 -0.65 14.87 1.17
C ASP A 202 -1.71 15.12 2.26
N TYR A 203 -2.25 14.06 2.85
CA TYR A 203 -3.18 14.12 3.99
C TYR A 203 -2.59 13.47 5.25
N GLU A 204 -2.60 14.20 6.37
CA GLU A 204 -2.18 13.71 7.68
C GLU A 204 -3.09 14.27 8.79
N PRO A 205 -3.68 13.42 9.66
CA PRO A 205 -4.64 13.87 10.65
C PRO A 205 -3.97 14.74 11.71
N GLY A 206 -4.56 15.87 12.04
CA GLY A 206 -4.09 16.78 13.09
C GLY A 206 -2.87 17.58 12.65
N ASP A 207 -2.75 17.84 11.35
CA ASP A 207 -1.70 18.71 10.85
C ASP A 207 -2.07 20.21 10.91
N SER A 208 -3.37 20.52 10.90
CA SER A 208 -3.86 21.89 11.07
C SER A 208 -3.22 22.59 12.29
N PRO A 209 -2.71 23.82 12.14
CA PRO A 209 -2.11 24.60 13.23
C PRO A 209 -3.06 24.81 14.42
N ASP A 210 -4.36 24.89 14.14
CA ASP A 210 -5.40 25.25 15.08
C ASP A 210 -6.06 24.04 15.77
N GLN A 211 -5.52 22.82 15.54
CA GLN A 211 -6.12 21.59 16.08
C GLN A 211 -5.96 21.47 17.60
N GLU A 212 -7.08 21.47 18.31
CA GLU A 212 -7.12 21.28 19.77
C GLU A 212 -6.67 19.84 20.13
N TYR A 213 -5.85 19.70 21.16
CA TYR A 213 -5.32 18.39 21.61
C TYR A 213 -4.56 17.58 20.55
N ARG A 214 -3.89 18.24 19.58
CA ARG A 214 -3.07 17.61 18.51
C ARG A 214 -2.27 16.38 18.96
N GLY A 215 -1.60 16.45 20.11
CA GLY A 215 -0.80 15.33 20.63
C GLY A 215 -1.60 14.05 20.89
N VAL A 216 -2.75 14.15 21.57
CA VAL A 216 -3.61 12.99 21.87
C VAL A 216 -4.21 12.44 20.58
N TYR A 217 -4.64 13.33 19.70
CA TYR A 217 -5.23 12.95 18.43
C TYR A 217 -4.24 12.19 17.53
N LYS A 218 -2.98 12.62 17.44
CA LYS A 218 -1.91 11.88 16.73
C LYS A 218 -1.67 10.48 17.32
N VAL A 219 -1.75 10.33 18.64
CA VAL A 219 -1.66 9.01 19.28
C VAL A 219 -2.85 8.13 18.90
N ILE A 220 -4.08 8.66 18.93
CA ILE A 220 -5.29 7.93 18.50
C ILE A 220 -5.18 7.53 17.02
N ALA A 221 -4.75 8.44 16.15
CA ALA A 221 -4.52 8.16 14.74
C ALA A 221 -3.48 7.05 14.54
N THR A 222 -2.41 7.03 15.34
CA THR A 222 -1.42 5.94 15.32
C THR A 222 -2.05 4.59 15.68
N VAL A 223 -2.89 4.55 16.74
CA VAL A 223 -3.61 3.33 17.13
C VAL A 223 -4.55 2.87 16.02
N TYR A 224 -5.27 3.80 15.39
CA TYR A 224 -6.11 3.52 14.22
C TYR A 224 -5.29 2.88 13.08
N LEU A 225 -4.15 3.47 12.72
CA LEU A 225 -3.28 2.93 11.67
C LEU A 225 -2.80 1.50 11.99
N LEU A 226 -2.37 1.24 13.22
CA LEU A 226 -1.92 -0.09 13.63
C LEU A 226 -3.04 -1.13 13.59
N VAL A 227 -4.24 -0.77 14.08
CA VAL A 227 -5.41 -1.67 14.06
C VAL A 227 -5.89 -1.89 12.63
N GLY A 228 -5.99 -0.84 11.82
CA GLY A 228 -6.38 -0.93 10.42
C GLY A 228 -5.40 -1.79 9.60
N LEU A 229 -4.10 -1.67 9.86
CA LEU A 229 -3.09 -2.52 9.22
C LEU A 229 -3.23 -4.00 9.63
N CYS A 230 -3.59 -4.29 10.88
CA CYS A 230 -3.93 -5.66 11.29
C CYS A 230 -5.12 -6.22 10.49
N CYS A 231 -6.14 -5.40 10.29
CA CYS A 231 -7.32 -5.74 9.50
C CYS A 231 -7.00 -5.95 8.01
N MET A 232 -6.14 -5.12 7.43
CA MET A 232 -5.65 -5.27 6.04
C MET A 232 -4.81 -6.54 5.88
N MET A 233 -3.99 -6.89 6.88
CA MET A 233 -3.24 -8.16 6.86
C MET A 233 -4.16 -9.38 6.95
N LEU A 234 -5.28 -9.31 7.69
CA LEU A 234 -6.30 -10.36 7.69
C LEU A 234 -6.98 -10.50 6.32
N PHE A 235 -7.27 -9.37 5.65
CA PHE A 235 -7.78 -9.37 4.29
C PHE A 235 -6.83 -10.08 3.34
N LEU A 236 -5.57 -9.67 3.32
CA LEU A 236 -4.55 -10.31 2.47
C LEU A 236 -4.42 -11.80 2.78
N ALA A 237 -4.36 -12.18 4.06
CA ALA A 237 -4.31 -13.59 4.44
C ALA A 237 -5.54 -14.39 3.96
N THR A 238 -6.73 -13.80 4.00
CA THR A 238 -7.95 -14.43 3.49
C THR A 238 -7.97 -14.50 1.97
N LEU A 239 -7.44 -13.47 1.29
CA LEU A 239 -7.33 -13.41 -0.16
C LEU A 239 -6.37 -14.47 -0.69
N TYR A 240 -5.20 -14.65 -0.05
CA TYR A 240 -4.22 -15.67 -0.43
C TYR A 240 -4.69 -17.11 -0.20
N GLU A 241 -5.67 -17.34 0.68
CA GLU A 241 -6.30 -18.65 0.85
C GLU A 241 -7.24 -19.04 -0.31
N MET A 242 -7.53 -18.12 -1.25
CA MET A 242 -8.40 -18.36 -2.40
C MET A 242 -7.58 -18.82 -3.61
N PRO A 243 -7.72 -20.09 -4.06
CA PRO A 243 -6.95 -20.59 -5.21
C PRO A 243 -7.26 -19.87 -6.53
N GLN A 244 -8.45 -19.24 -6.63
CA GLN A 244 -8.90 -18.49 -7.80
C GLN A 244 -8.17 -17.14 -7.96
N PHE A 245 -7.65 -16.58 -6.86
CA PHE A 245 -6.91 -15.31 -6.85
C PHE A 245 -5.39 -15.53 -6.76
N ASP A 246 -4.92 -16.78 -6.85
CA ASP A 246 -3.50 -17.08 -6.94
C ASP A 246 -2.96 -16.68 -8.33
N LEU A 247 -2.68 -15.38 -8.47
CA LEU A 247 -2.06 -14.78 -9.65
C LEU A 247 -0.74 -15.47 -9.99
N THR A 248 -0.03 -16.02 -8.99
CA THR A 248 1.20 -16.80 -9.20
C THR A 248 0.93 -17.97 -10.13
N ARG A 249 -0.18 -18.69 -9.94
CA ARG A 249 -0.56 -19.80 -10.80
C ARG A 249 -0.92 -19.34 -12.21
N PHE A 250 -1.51 -18.15 -12.38
CA PHE A 250 -1.76 -17.57 -13.70
C PHE A 250 -0.46 -17.21 -14.43
N PHE A 251 0.49 -16.57 -13.74
CA PHE A 251 1.80 -16.22 -14.33
C PHE A 251 2.63 -17.47 -14.64
N LEU A 252 2.71 -18.43 -13.70
CA LEU A 252 3.46 -19.67 -13.88
C LEU A 252 2.85 -20.56 -14.97
N LYS A 253 1.51 -20.65 -15.06
CA LYS A 253 0.85 -21.41 -16.12
C LYS A 253 1.15 -20.84 -17.51
N THR A 254 1.22 -19.51 -17.62
CA THR A 254 1.57 -18.84 -18.89
C THR A 254 3.02 -19.17 -19.30
N GLU A 255 3.95 -19.24 -18.35
CA GLU A 255 5.34 -19.65 -18.63
C GLU A 255 5.46 -21.14 -18.99
N GLU A 256 4.75 -22.02 -18.29
CA GLU A 256 4.70 -23.46 -18.63
C GLU A 256 4.09 -23.70 -20.01
N GLU A 257 3.00 -23.02 -20.35
CA GLU A 257 2.38 -23.08 -21.67
C GLU A 257 3.32 -22.52 -22.76
N ALA A 258 4.00 -21.41 -22.50
CA ALA A 258 5.00 -20.85 -23.42
C ALA A 258 6.18 -21.80 -23.65
N ARG A 259 6.66 -22.48 -22.60
CA ARG A 259 7.75 -23.45 -22.67
C ARG A 259 7.35 -24.73 -23.43
N MET A 260 6.12 -25.21 -23.22
CA MET A 260 5.57 -26.37 -23.95
C MET A 260 5.40 -26.09 -25.44
N VAL A 261 5.07 -24.85 -25.82
CA VAL A 261 5.02 -24.43 -27.23
C VAL A 261 6.42 -24.40 -27.85
N ASP A 262 7.43 -23.90 -27.14
CA ASP A 262 8.83 -23.88 -27.61
C ASP A 262 9.39 -25.32 -27.77
N GLU A 263 9.10 -26.23 -26.84
CA GLU A 263 9.49 -27.65 -26.94
C GLU A 263 8.76 -28.41 -28.06
N THR A 264 7.56 -27.99 -28.45
CA THR A 264 6.82 -28.60 -29.57
C THR A 264 7.21 -28.02 -30.93
N GLU A 265 7.66 -26.76 -31.01
CA GLU A 265 8.27 -26.18 -32.22
C GLU A 265 9.70 -26.71 -32.45
N VAL A 266 10.44 -27.03 -31.38
CA VAL A 266 11.75 -27.70 -31.44
C VAL A 266 11.59 -29.22 -31.26
N GLY A 267 10.75 -29.85 -32.09
CA GLY A 267 10.62 -31.31 -32.09
C GLY A 267 11.96 -32.03 -32.36
N PRO A 268 12.19 -33.23 -31.79
CA PRO A 268 13.46 -33.94 -31.95
C PRO A 268 13.68 -34.30 -33.42
N LYS A 269 14.75 -33.77 -34.02
CA LYS A 269 15.26 -34.25 -35.32
C LYS A 269 15.66 -35.71 -35.18
N TYR A 270 14.75 -36.61 -35.53
CA TYR A 270 15.05 -38.02 -35.72
C TYR A 270 16.20 -38.16 -36.74
N SER A 271 17.39 -38.51 -36.25
CA SER A 271 18.43 -39.08 -37.08
C SER A 271 17.97 -40.47 -37.52
N ARG A 272 17.43 -40.57 -38.75
CA ARG A 272 17.40 -41.82 -39.51
C ARG A 272 18.85 -42.28 -39.68
N PHE A 273 19.22 -43.34 -38.99
CA PHE A 273 20.39 -44.14 -39.38
C PHE A 273 19.96 -45.12 -40.47
N PRO A 274 20.75 -45.31 -41.55
CA PRO A 274 20.41 -46.27 -42.59
C PRO A 274 20.64 -47.70 -42.11
N ASP A 275 19.76 -48.60 -42.54
CA ASP A 275 19.89 -50.04 -42.42
C ASP A 275 21.24 -50.51 -42.99
N ASP A 276 22.03 -51.24 -42.20
CA ASP A 276 22.91 -52.27 -42.75
C ASP A 276 23.35 -53.32 -41.69
N ALA A 277 22.99 -54.57 -42.02
CA ALA A 277 23.68 -55.84 -41.78
C ALA A 277 24.17 -56.24 -40.36
N GLY A 278 23.51 -57.28 -39.82
CA GLY A 278 24.19 -58.53 -39.47
C GLY A 278 24.33 -58.87 -37.97
N GLY A 279 23.83 -60.06 -37.60
CA GLY A 279 24.36 -60.82 -36.45
C GLY A 279 23.33 -61.20 -35.39
N ALA A 280 22.96 -62.48 -35.39
CA ALA A 280 22.12 -63.15 -34.41
C ALA A 280 22.68 -63.11 -32.98
N GLN A 281 21.80 -63.10 -31.95
CA GLN A 281 21.58 -64.23 -31.04
C GLN A 281 20.65 -63.89 -29.86
N SER A 282 19.79 -64.87 -29.58
CA SER A 282 18.92 -65.09 -28.43
C SER A 282 19.62 -65.05 -27.06
N PHE A 283 18.87 -64.73 -25.98
CA PHE A 283 18.81 -65.40 -24.64
C PHE A 283 18.04 -64.45 -23.69
N GLU A 284 16.77 -64.68 -23.32
CA GLU A 284 16.20 -65.61 -22.32
C GLU A 284 16.25 -65.11 -20.85
N ASN A 285 15.05 -64.91 -20.28
CA ASN A 285 14.54 -65.10 -18.91
C ASN A 285 15.29 -64.64 -17.63
N GLY A 286 14.49 -64.10 -16.68
CA GLY A 286 14.69 -64.28 -15.24
C GLY A 286 14.38 -63.03 -14.39
N PHE A 287 13.18 -62.91 -13.80
CA PHE A 287 12.88 -63.27 -12.40
C PHE A 287 13.67 -62.49 -11.32
N TYR A 288 13.06 -61.53 -10.61
CA TYR A 288 12.43 -61.70 -9.29
C TYR A 288 12.03 -60.36 -8.64
N GLN A 289 10.99 -60.50 -7.84
CA GLN A 289 10.26 -59.53 -7.03
C GLN A 289 10.88 -59.43 -5.61
N THR A 290 10.45 -58.43 -4.82
CA THR A 290 10.61 -58.23 -3.35
C THR A 290 11.94 -57.58 -2.91
N GLN A 291 11.98 -56.58 -2.01
CA GLN A 291 11.00 -55.98 -1.08
C GLN A 291 11.03 -54.45 -1.16
#